data_AF-A0A0M0J798-F1
#
_entry.id   AF-A0A0M0J798-F1
#
_cell.length_a   1.000
_cell.length_b   1.000
_cell.length_c   1.000
_cell.angle_alpha   90.00
_cell.angle_beta   90.00
_cell.angle_gamma   90.00
#
_symmetry.space_group_name_H-M   'P 1'
#
loop_
_entity.id
_entity.type
_entity.pdbx_description
1 polymer ?
#
loop_
_entity_poly.entity_id
_entity_poly.type
_entity_poly.pdbx_seq_one_letter_code
_entity_poly.pdbx_strand_id
1 'polypeptide(L)'
;MLEKSRVGHAKRMQQLAAYALRQAKHEQALEQARFEEYEKHFVQPATEEYENRSQAGQQSPTAAAARRPDESLGLAQPAKPEAERGARVSFGGAGDSPVTEVDHPLNMLGREQAEGLAQKLAQAASAPAADSEAAMLRDLCGAKLILCSPLTRALQTCLIALGHACNLRSPGRYVHLAPNAREKRNHGAVDSIGCAIGEAEVRARLMQTTAELYEGDADAASRAVGGIELEDLEVRQRWWCTSPAESELEVHQRLAEFVRQIQYASEETIVLVGHSHWIRELLREYLHESVGRRDPEFAKRLASRKLSNCGVARLAFDFDESDETPITDVQLLCGTGLVK
;
A
#
# COMPACT_ATOMS: atom_id res chain seq x y z
N MET A 1 27.60 20.12 22.95
CA MET A 1 27.38 19.67 21.55
C MET A 1 25.90 19.57 21.20
N LEU A 2 25.08 18.88 22.00
CA LEU A 2 23.62 18.74 21.89
C LEU A 2 22.87 19.99 21.36
N GLU A 3 23.19 21.17 21.90
CA GLU A 3 22.55 22.44 21.56
C GLU A 3 22.71 22.85 20.08
N LYS A 4 23.84 22.52 19.44
CA LYS A 4 24.07 22.78 18.01
C LYS A 4 23.25 21.85 17.11
N SER A 5 22.93 20.63 17.56
CA SER A 5 22.08 19.70 16.82
C SER A 5 20.63 20.19 16.78
N ARG A 6 20.07 20.54 17.96
CA ARG A 6 18.71 21.08 18.10
C ARG A 6 18.47 22.34 17.25
N VAL A 7 19.42 23.27 17.20
CA VAL A 7 19.31 24.47 16.34
C VAL A 7 19.32 24.10 14.84
N GLY A 8 20.08 23.09 14.44
CA GLY A 8 20.06 22.55 13.07
C GLY A 8 18.72 21.92 12.70
N HIS A 9 18.18 21.07 13.58
CA HIS A 9 16.88 20.43 13.39
C HIS A 9 15.74 21.45 13.31
N ALA A 10 15.64 22.38 14.27
CA ALA A 10 14.60 23.41 14.28
C ALA A 10 14.62 24.28 13.01
N LYS A 11 15.81 24.64 12.52
CA LYS A 11 15.96 25.41 11.28
C LYS A 11 15.54 24.60 10.04
N ARG A 12 15.83 23.29 10.01
CA ARG A 12 15.37 22.37 8.96
C ARG A 12 13.85 22.23 8.96
N MET A 13 13.24 22.08 10.14
CA MET A 13 11.77 22.01 10.29
C MET A 13 11.07 23.29 9.84
N GLN A 14 11.61 24.47 10.16
CA GLN A 14 11.09 25.74 9.64
C GLN A 14 11.20 25.83 8.10
N GLN A 15 12.29 25.33 7.51
CA GLN A 15 12.46 25.29 6.06
C GLN A 15 11.49 24.32 5.37
N LEU A 16 11.27 23.13 5.96
CA LEU A 16 10.30 22.14 5.48
C LEU A 16 8.86 22.67 5.57
N ALA A 17 8.46 23.26 6.69
CA ALA A 17 7.15 23.89 6.85
C ALA A 17 6.92 25.02 5.82
N ALA A 18 7.93 25.87 5.59
CA ALA A 18 7.86 26.94 4.59
C ALA A 18 7.89 26.43 3.13
N TYR A 19 8.38 25.21 2.88
CA TYR A 19 8.30 24.55 1.57
C TYR A 19 6.92 23.91 1.38
N ALA A 20 6.42 23.16 2.35
CA ALA A 20 5.10 22.54 2.32
C ALA A 20 3.98 23.58 2.16
N LEU A 21 4.06 24.72 2.88
CA LEU A 21 3.11 25.82 2.72
C LEU A 21 3.12 26.43 1.32
N ARG A 22 4.24 26.38 0.60
CA ARG A 22 4.34 26.82 -0.81
C ARG A 22 3.76 25.78 -1.76
N GLN A 23 3.97 24.48 -1.51
CA GLN A 23 3.37 23.40 -2.28
C GLN A 23 1.84 23.38 -2.13
N ALA A 24 1.31 23.44 -0.91
CA ALA A 24 -0.13 23.49 -0.67
C ALA A 24 -0.81 24.68 -1.35
N LYS A 25 -0.18 25.86 -1.34
CA LYS A 25 -0.66 27.04 -2.09
C LYS A 25 -0.60 26.86 -3.60
N HIS A 26 0.36 26.08 -4.11
CA HIS A 26 0.46 25.79 -5.54
C HIS A 26 -0.59 24.77 -5.99
N GLU A 27 -0.81 23.69 -5.23
CA GLU A 27 -1.88 22.72 -5.48
C GLU A 27 -3.26 23.38 -5.40
N GLN A 28 -3.52 24.21 -4.38
CA GLN A 28 -4.78 24.97 -4.28
C GLN A 28 -5.01 25.88 -5.49
N ALA A 29 -3.95 26.54 -6.00
CA ALA A 29 -4.05 27.36 -7.21
C ALA A 29 -4.30 26.52 -8.48
N LEU A 30 -3.75 25.31 -8.58
CA LEU A 30 -4.01 24.38 -9.69
C LEU A 30 -5.44 23.83 -9.63
N GLU A 31 -5.95 23.50 -8.45
CA GLU A 31 -7.33 23.04 -8.26
C GLU A 31 -8.34 24.15 -8.58
N GLN A 32 -8.08 25.38 -8.11
CA GLN A 32 -8.86 26.57 -8.47
C GLN A 32 -8.86 26.81 -9.99
N ALA A 33 -7.71 26.72 -10.65
CA ALA A 33 -7.61 26.88 -12.11
C ALA A 33 -8.39 25.81 -12.87
N ARG A 34 -8.36 24.54 -12.42
CA ARG A 34 -9.17 23.45 -13.01
C ARG A 34 -10.67 23.65 -12.78
N PHE A 35 -11.07 24.22 -11.64
CA PHE A 35 -12.46 24.57 -11.37
C PHE A 35 -12.94 25.72 -12.28
N GLU A 36 -12.15 26.79 -12.43
CA GLU A 36 -12.45 27.89 -13.36
C GLU A 36 -12.49 27.43 -14.83
N GLU A 37 -11.64 26.48 -15.22
CA GLU A 37 -11.69 25.86 -16.55
C GLU A 37 -12.95 25.00 -16.73
N TYR A 38 -13.34 24.24 -15.70
CA TYR A 38 -14.58 23.46 -15.70
C TYR A 38 -15.83 24.34 -15.83
N GLU A 39 -15.93 25.44 -15.06
CA GLU A 39 -17.06 26.38 -15.18
C GLU A 39 -17.16 26.96 -16.60
N LYS A 40 -16.04 27.36 -17.21
CA LYS A 40 -16.00 27.90 -18.59
C LYS A 40 -16.49 26.91 -19.67
N HIS A 41 -16.36 25.60 -19.44
CA HIS A 41 -16.67 24.59 -20.45
C HIS A 41 -17.98 23.82 -20.18
N PHE A 42 -18.43 23.74 -18.93
CA PHE A 42 -19.58 22.92 -18.53
C PHE A 42 -20.72 23.68 -17.84
N VAL A 43 -20.56 24.97 -17.55
CA VAL A 43 -21.65 25.84 -17.07
C VAL A 43 -22.02 26.85 -18.15
N GLN A 44 -22.90 26.43 -19.07
CA GLN A 44 -23.68 27.41 -19.85
C GLN A 44 -24.74 28.05 -18.94
N PRO A 45 -25.06 29.35 -19.11
CA PRO A 45 -26.09 30.01 -18.33
C PRO A 45 -27.46 29.37 -18.61
N ALA A 46 -28.10 28.85 -17.56
CA ALA A 46 -29.44 28.24 -17.63
C ALA A 46 -30.55 29.32 -17.72
N THR A 47 -30.51 30.09 -18.80
CA THR A 47 -31.49 31.10 -19.21
C THR A 47 -31.54 31.02 -20.75
N GLU A 48 -32.38 30.21 -21.37
CA GLU A 48 -33.75 30.61 -21.75
C GLU A 48 -34.76 29.44 -21.86
N GLU A 49 -34.33 28.17 -21.79
CA GLU A 49 -35.22 27.02 -22.09
C GLU A 49 -36.30 26.70 -21.04
N TYR A 50 -36.16 27.18 -19.80
CA TYR A 50 -37.06 26.78 -18.71
C TYR A 50 -38.42 27.51 -18.72
N GLU A 51 -38.52 28.69 -19.34
CA GLU A 51 -39.79 29.44 -19.39
C GLU A 51 -40.77 28.86 -20.42
N ASN A 52 -40.27 28.36 -21.57
CA ASN A 52 -41.12 27.80 -22.63
C ASN A 52 -41.78 26.44 -22.31
N ARG A 53 -41.27 25.66 -21.34
CA ARG A 53 -41.89 24.38 -20.94
C ARG A 53 -43.05 24.52 -19.95
N SER A 54 -43.23 25.70 -19.35
CA SER A 54 -44.28 25.96 -18.35
C SER A 54 -45.68 26.17 -18.94
N GLN A 55 -45.80 26.45 -20.25
CA GLN A 55 -47.08 26.83 -20.89
C GLN A 55 -47.80 25.70 -21.65
N ALA A 56 -47.17 24.54 -21.86
CA ALA A 56 -47.72 23.45 -22.69
C ALA A 56 -48.44 22.34 -21.88
N GLY A 57 -48.71 22.56 -20.59
CA GLY A 57 -49.03 21.51 -19.62
C GLY A 57 -50.42 21.56 -18.96
N GLN A 58 -51.46 22.08 -19.61
CA GLN A 58 -52.83 22.05 -19.07
C GLN A 58 -53.88 21.70 -20.13
N GLN A 59 -54.21 20.40 -20.24
CA GLN A 59 -55.59 19.92 -20.48
C GLN A 59 -55.73 18.39 -20.34
N SER A 60 -56.71 17.99 -19.54
CA SER A 60 -57.38 16.68 -19.49
C SER A 60 -58.87 17.02 -19.23
N PRO A 61 -59.86 16.28 -19.75
CA PRO A 61 -60.13 14.86 -19.44
C PRO A 61 -60.59 14.06 -20.70
N THR A 62 -61.14 12.84 -20.71
CA THR A 62 -62.02 12.10 -19.77
C THR A 62 -62.02 10.58 -20.08
N ALA A 63 -62.61 9.77 -19.19
CA ALA A 63 -62.66 8.30 -19.25
C ALA A 63 -63.58 7.68 -20.32
N ALA A 64 -63.36 6.39 -20.69
CA ALA A 64 -64.42 5.36 -20.75
C ALA A 64 -63.92 3.91 -21.04
N ALA A 65 -64.60 2.96 -20.39
CA ALA A 65 -64.99 1.62 -20.84
C ALA A 65 -63.97 0.47 -21.13
N ALA A 66 -64.18 -0.61 -20.38
CA ALA A 66 -63.60 -1.95 -20.51
C ALA A 66 -63.94 -2.71 -21.80
N ARG A 67 -63.09 -3.71 -22.15
CA ARG A 67 -63.47 -5.07 -22.58
C ARG A 67 -62.24 -6.01 -22.68
N ARG A 68 -62.41 -7.26 -22.25
CA ARG A 68 -61.74 -8.50 -22.73
C ARG A 68 -62.83 -9.32 -23.48
N PRO A 69 -62.52 -10.38 -24.27
CA PRO A 69 -61.27 -11.15 -24.38
C PRO A 69 -60.79 -11.24 -25.87
N ASP A 70 -60.09 -12.24 -26.45
CA ASP A 70 -59.66 -13.60 -26.00
C ASP A 70 -58.45 -14.20 -26.78
N GLU A 71 -58.08 -15.43 -26.41
CA GLU A 71 -57.39 -16.54 -27.13
C GLU A 71 -56.61 -16.30 -28.46
N SER A 72 -55.35 -16.78 -28.49
CA SER A 72 -54.88 -17.97 -29.27
C SER A 72 -53.44 -17.90 -29.84
N LEU A 73 -52.68 -18.97 -29.51
CA LEU A 73 -51.71 -19.73 -30.33
C LEU A 73 -50.71 -19.02 -31.30
N GLY A 74 -49.41 -19.27 -31.10
CA GLY A 74 -48.36 -18.89 -32.06
C GLY A 74 -46.94 -19.35 -31.70
N LEU A 75 -46.64 -20.65 -31.78
CA LEU A 75 -45.29 -21.20 -31.66
C LEU A 75 -44.45 -20.94 -32.93
N ALA A 76 -43.29 -20.27 -32.83
CA ALA A 76 -42.18 -20.43 -33.79
C ALA A 76 -40.83 -19.87 -33.30
N GLN A 77 -39.86 -20.76 -33.08
CA GLN A 77 -38.41 -20.58 -33.25
C GLN A 77 -37.87 -21.92 -33.81
N PRO A 78 -36.64 -22.02 -34.35
CA PRO A 78 -35.60 -20.99 -34.55
C PRO A 78 -35.09 -20.89 -36.01
N ALA A 79 -34.23 -19.91 -36.29
CA ALA A 79 -33.34 -19.93 -37.45
C ALA A 79 -31.92 -19.42 -37.11
N LYS A 80 -30.94 -20.26 -37.42
CA LYS A 80 -29.48 -20.05 -37.54
C LYS A 80 -29.01 -21.08 -38.60
N PRO A 81 -27.79 -21.01 -39.17
CA PRO A 81 -26.77 -19.96 -39.08
C PRO A 81 -26.33 -19.43 -40.47
N GLU A 82 -25.65 -18.28 -40.51
CA GLU A 82 -24.70 -17.98 -41.59
C GLU A 82 -23.36 -17.49 -41.01
N ALA A 83 -22.28 -17.76 -41.74
CA ALA A 83 -20.92 -17.58 -41.29
C ALA A 83 -20.02 -17.06 -42.41
N GLU A 84 -19.55 -15.83 -42.28
CA GLU A 84 -18.46 -15.25 -43.07
C GLU A 84 -17.43 -14.70 -42.07
N ARG A 85 -16.21 -15.25 -41.97
CA ARG A 85 -15.08 -15.08 -42.89
C ARG A 85 -14.66 -13.63 -43.14
N GLY A 86 -13.77 -13.15 -42.28
CA GLY A 86 -12.52 -12.54 -42.75
C GLY A 86 -12.30 -11.06 -42.48
N ALA A 87 -11.52 -10.76 -41.42
CA ALA A 87 -10.56 -9.66 -41.42
C ALA A 87 -9.47 -9.92 -40.36
N ARG A 88 -8.33 -10.49 -40.76
CA ARG A 88 -7.09 -10.34 -40.00
C ARG A 88 -6.59 -8.91 -40.22
N VAL A 89 -6.63 -8.08 -39.19
CA VAL A 89 -5.89 -6.80 -39.19
C VAL A 89 -4.72 -6.95 -38.23
N SER A 90 -3.56 -7.25 -38.79
CA SER A 90 -2.28 -7.17 -38.09
C SER A 90 -1.73 -5.75 -38.22
N PHE A 91 -1.61 -5.04 -37.10
CA PHE A 91 -0.67 -3.92 -36.99
C PHE A 91 0.23 -4.18 -35.79
N GLY A 92 1.53 -4.37 -36.07
CA GLY A 92 2.57 -4.19 -35.07
C GLY A 92 2.85 -2.70 -34.93
N GLY A 93 3.15 -2.27 -33.70
CA GLY A 93 3.51 -0.89 -33.38
C GLY A 93 3.83 -0.80 -31.90
N ALA A 94 5.12 -0.67 -31.58
CA ALA A 94 5.55 -0.51 -30.20
C ALA A 94 5.04 0.83 -29.66
N GLY A 95 4.36 0.77 -28.52
CA GLY A 95 3.94 1.92 -27.74
C GLY A 95 3.72 1.45 -26.32
N ASP A 96 4.71 1.68 -25.45
CA ASP A 96 4.55 1.46 -24.01
C ASP A 96 3.36 2.28 -23.53
N SER A 97 2.26 1.61 -23.23
CA SER A 97 1.21 2.20 -22.42
C SER A 97 1.81 2.43 -21.04
N PRO A 98 1.71 3.64 -20.45
CA PRO A 98 2.23 3.87 -19.11
C PRO A 98 1.55 2.88 -18.15
N VAL A 99 2.32 2.21 -17.29
CA VAL A 99 1.78 1.21 -16.36
C VAL A 99 0.75 1.88 -15.44
N THR A 100 -0.53 1.62 -15.68
CA THR A 100 -1.68 2.25 -15.02
C THR A 100 -2.10 1.56 -13.72
N GLU A 101 -1.42 0.49 -13.33
CA GLU A 101 -1.84 -0.36 -12.22
C GLU A 101 -1.40 0.19 -10.86
N VAL A 102 -2.39 0.62 -10.08
CA VAL A 102 -2.26 0.95 -8.66
C VAL A 102 -2.19 -0.32 -7.81
N ASP A 103 -1.53 -0.25 -6.66
CA ASP A 103 -1.42 -1.34 -5.68
C ASP A 103 -1.10 -2.72 -6.28
N HIS A 104 -0.07 -2.83 -7.12
CA HIS A 104 0.27 -4.09 -7.78
C HIS A 104 0.55 -5.21 -6.75
N PRO A 105 0.09 -6.46 -7.02
CA PRO A 105 0.46 -7.64 -6.25
C PRO A 105 1.91 -8.05 -6.51
N LEU A 106 2.42 -9.03 -5.77
CA LEU A 106 3.68 -9.70 -6.12
C LEU A 106 3.57 -10.37 -7.49
N ASN A 107 4.71 -10.43 -8.19
CA ASN A 107 4.90 -11.32 -9.33
C ASN A 107 5.52 -12.66 -8.88
N MET A 108 5.71 -13.60 -9.81
CA MET A 108 6.28 -14.93 -9.55
C MET A 108 7.61 -14.87 -8.79
N LEU A 109 8.55 -14.01 -9.20
CA LEU A 109 9.83 -13.82 -8.52
C LEU A 109 9.62 -13.29 -7.08
N GLY A 110 8.66 -12.41 -6.86
CA GLY A 110 8.27 -11.93 -5.54
C GLY A 110 7.69 -13.03 -4.65
N ARG A 111 6.87 -13.93 -5.21
CA ARG A 111 6.37 -15.13 -4.52
C ARG A 111 7.52 -16.03 -4.09
N GLU A 112 8.41 -16.39 -5.03
CA GLU A 112 9.59 -17.22 -4.77
C GLU A 112 10.51 -16.61 -3.71
N GLN A 113 10.67 -15.28 -3.70
CA GLN A 113 11.44 -14.57 -2.67
C GLN A 113 10.78 -14.65 -1.28
N ALA A 114 9.45 -14.53 -1.19
CA ALA A 114 8.71 -14.64 0.06
C ALA A 114 8.67 -16.09 0.59
N GLU A 115 8.48 -17.07 -0.29
CA GLU A 115 8.57 -18.51 0.02
C GLU A 115 9.99 -18.90 0.47
N GLY A 116 11.02 -18.36 -0.20
CA GLY A 116 12.41 -18.52 0.21
C GLY A 116 12.71 -17.91 1.58
N LEU A 117 12.06 -16.80 1.96
CA LEU A 117 12.14 -16.25 3.31
C LEU A 117 11.44 -17.16 4.34
N ALA A 118 10.23 -17.66 4.04
CA ALA A 118 9.55 -18.66 4.88
C ALA A 118 10.43 -19.89 5.16
N GLN A 119 11.15 -20.40 4.15
CA GLN A 119 12.08 -21.51 4.32
C GLN A 119 13.25 -21.17 5.27
N LYS A 120 13.84 -19.98 5.17
CA LYS A 120 14.91 -19.53 6.08
C LYS A 120 14.42 -19.42 7.52
N LEU A 121 13.21 -18.90 7.74
CA LEU A 121 12.59 -18.81 9.06
C LEU A 121 12.33 -20.20 9.66
N ALA A 122 11.82 -21.15 8.87
CA ALA A 122 11.62 -22.53 9.29
C ALA A 122 12.95 -23.25 9.62
N GLN A 123 14.03 -22.96 8.87
CA GLN A 123 15.37 -23.46 9.16
C GLN A 123 15.90 -22.88 10.49
N ALA A 124 15.72 -21.58 10.75
CA ALA A 124 16.12 -20.95 12.00
C ALA A 124 15.43 -21.53 13.25
N ALA A 125 14.16 -21.96 13.13
CA ALA A 125 13.45 -22.66 14.19
C ALA A 125 14.09 -24.02 14.55
N SER A 126 14.78 -24.67 13.61
CA SER A 126 15.46 -25.96 13.79
C SER A 126 16.97 -25.84 14.05
N ALA A 127 17.55 -24.65 13.88
CA ALA A 127 18.99 -24.41 14.02
C ALA A 127 19.44 -24.38 15.50
N PRO A 128 20.71 -24.69 15.81
CA PRO A 128 21.22 -24.69 17.18
C PRO A 128 20.99 -23.36 17.93
N ALA A 129 20.79 -23.42 19.24
CA ALA A 129 20.58 -22.23 20.07
C ALA A 129 21.78 -21.27 20.09
N ALA A 130 22.98 -21.76 19.80
CA ALA A 130 24.22 -20.98 19.72
C ALA A 130 24.38 -20.19 18.40
N ASP A 131 23.54 -20.43 17.38
CA ASP A 131 23.50 -19.61 16.17
C ASP A 131 22.74 -18.30 16.48
N SER A 132 23.47 -17.18 16.42
CA SER A 132 22.96 -15.86 16.76
C SER A 132 21.98 -15.31 15.73
N GLU A 133 22.18 -15.56 14.43
CA GLU A 133 21.21 -15.14 13.41
C GLU A 133 19.92 -15.95 13.57
N ALA A 134 20.04 -17.27 13.76
CA ALA A 134 18.87 -18.11 14.02
C ALA A 134 18.13 -17.71 15.31
N ALA A 135 18.83 -17.22 16.34
CA ALA A 135 18.18 -16.67 17.53
C ALA A 135 17.32 -15.44 17.19
N MET A 136 17.88 -14.46 16.48
CA MET A 136 17.14 -13.26 16.06
C MET A 136 15.94 -13.58 15.15
N LEU A 137 16.07 -14.60 14.29
CA LEU A 137 14.96 -15.07 13.45
C LEU A 137 13.88 -15.83 14.25
N ARG A 138 14.24 -16.52 15.33
CA ARG A 138 13.27 -17.09 16.28
C ARG A 138 12.54 -16.01 17.07
N ASP A 139 13.23 -14.94 17.49
CA ASP A 139 12.61 -13.78 18.14
C ASP A 139 11.59 -13.11 17.20
N LEU A 140 11.95 -12.92 15.93
CA LEU A 140 11.05 -12.46 14.86
C LEU A 140 9.81 -13.36 14.73
N CYS A 141 9.97 -14.69 14.74
CA CYS A 141 8.85 -15.62 14.71
C CYS A 141 7.99 -15.59 15.99
N GLY A 142 8.59 -15.25 17.13
CA GLY A 142 7.93 -15.09 18.42
C GLY A 142 7.08 -13.83 18.53
N ALA A 143 7.39 -12.78 17.76
CA ALA A 143 6.73 -11.47 17.78
C ALA A 143 5.20 -11.58 17.75
N LYS A 144 4.52 -10.74 18.56
CA LYS A 144 3.05 -10.70 18.66
C LYS A 144 2.43 -9.63 17.78
N LEU A 145 3.10 -8.49 17.66
CA LEU A 145 2.67 -7.36 16.84
C LEU A 145 3.39 -7.38 15.49
N ILE A 146 2.61 -7.36 14.42
CA ILE A 146 3.11 -7.21 13.04
C ILE A 146 2.46 -5.98 12.44
N LEU A 147 3.26 -4.95 12.18
CA LEU A 147 2.85 -3.74 11.49
C LEU A 147 3.14 -3.91 10.00
N CYS A 148 2.10 -4.14 9.19
CA CYS A 148 2.25 -4.38 7.76
C CYS A 148 1.63 -3.24 6.94
N SER A 149 2.32 -2.78 5.91
CA SER A 149 1.73 -1.92 4.90
C SER A 149 0.51 -2.60 4.24
N PRO A 150 -0.63 -1.92 4.11
CA PRO A 150 -1.83 -2.46 3.46
C PRO A 150 -1.75 -2.57 1.93
N LEU A 151 -0.64 -2.18 1.31
CA LEU A 151 -0.41 -2.41 -0.12
C LEU A 151 -0.25 -3.93 -0.38
N THR A 152 -0.96 -4.44 -1.38
CA THR A 152 -1.17 -5.87 -1.67
C THR A 152 0.15 -6.65 -1.71
N ARG A 153 1.18 -6.15 -2.40
CA ARG A 153 2.51 -6.81 -2.44
C ARG A 153 3.18 -6.98 -1.07
N ALA A 154 3.02 -6.02 -0.15
CA ALA A 154 3.61 -6.09 1.18
C ALA A 154 2.81 -7.06 2.05
N LEU A 155 1.49 -7.02 1.98
CA LEU A 155 0.62 -7.96 2.69
C LEU A 155 0.80 -9.40 2.20
N GLN A 156 0.92 -9.62 0.89
CA GLN A 156 1.29 -10.94 0.33
C GLN A 156 2.67 -11.39 0.83
N THR A 157 3.69 -10.51 0.80
CA THR A 157 5.03 -10.84 1.33
C THR A 157 4.96 -11.24 2.81
N CYS A 158 4.24 -10.45 3.63
CA CYS A 158 4.02 -10.70 5.04
C CYS A 158 3.40 -12.08 5.26
N LEU A 159 2.26 -12.37 4.63
CA LEU A 159 1.50 -13.59 4.92
C LEU A 159 2.14 -14.85 4.32
N ILE A 160 2.75 -14.77 3.13
CA ILE A 160 3.49 -15.88 2.52
C ILE A 160 4.73 -16.23 3.35
N ALA A 161 5.52 -15.23 3.77
CA ALA A 161 6.77 -15.47 4.51
C ALA A 161 6.51 -15.82 5.99
N LEU A 162 5.59 -15.13 6.65
CA LEU A 162 5.40 -15.18 8.11
C LEU A 162 4.21 -16.03 8.54
N GLY A 163 3.21 -16.26 7.68
CA GLY A 163 1.93 -16.86 8.06
C GLY A 163 2.05 -18.22 8.75
N HIS A 164 2.93 -19.09 8.24
CA HIS A 164 3.27 -20.36 8.89
C HIS A 164 4.37 -20.20 9.94
N ALA A 165 5.49 -19.56 9.58
CA ALA A 165 6.70 -19.48 10.44
C ALA A 165 6.45 -18.76 11.78
N CYS A 166 5.62 -17.71 11.79
CA CYS A 166 5.25 -16.94 12.96
C CYS A 166 3.88 -17.38 13.55
N ASN A 167 3.32 -18.48 13.06
CA ASN A 167 2.07 -19.09 13.53
C ASN A 167 0.89 -18.09 13.63
N LEU A 168 0.68 -17.28 12.59
CA LEU A 168 -0.27 -16.14 12.59
C LEU A 168 -1.76 -16.54 12.59
N ARG A 169 -2.05 -17.85 12.61
CA ARG A 169 -3.41 -18.40 12.72
C ARG A 169 -3.78 -18.77 14.16
N SER A 170 -2.85 -18.63 15.10
CA SER A 170 -3.14 -18.87 16.51
C SER A 170 -3.97 -17.73 17.10
N PRO A 171 -4.97 -18.02 17.97
CA PRO A 171 -5.79 -16.98 18.59
C PRO A 171 -4.96 -15.89 19.30
N GLY A 172 -5.34 -14.63 19.11
CA GLY A 172 -4.63 -13.48 19.67
C GLY A 172 -3.35 -13.09 18.91
N ARG A 173 -3.16 -13.58 17.68
CA ARG A 173 -2.18 -13.05 16.71
C ARG A 173 -2.92 -12.46 15.52
N TYR A 174 -2.53 -11.28 15.12
CA TYR A 174 -3.12 -10.53 14.00
C TYR A 174 -2.04 -9.73 13.27
N VAL A 175 -2.34 -9.31 12.05
CA VAL A 175 -1.52 -8.34 11.32
C VAL A 175 -2.23 -6.98 11.36
N HIS A 176 -1.57 -5.99 11.94
CA HIS A 176 -2.05 -4.60 11.95
C HIS A 176 -1.75 -3.95 10.61
N LEU A 177 -2.79 -3.52 9.92
CA LEU A 177 -2.67 -2.83 8.64
C LEU A 177 -2.30 -1.37 8.88
N ALA A 178 -1.02 -1.03 8.72
CA ALA A 178 -0.43 0.27 9.00
C ALA A 178 -0.23 1.11 7.71
N PRO A 179 -1.10 2.09 7.38
CA PRO A 179 -0.93 2.97 6.23
C PRO A 179 0.39 3.71 6.20
N ASN A 180 0.92 4.02 7.37
CA ASN A 180 2.15 4.80 7.52
C ASN A 180 3.41 4.01 7.13
N ALA A 181 3.30 2.68 6.95
CA ALA A 181 4.32 1.82 6.36
C ALA A 181 4.29 1.75 4.81
N ARG A 182 3.36 2.45 4.12
CA ARG A 182 3.24 2.45 2.65
C ARG A 182 4.49 2.97 1.94
N GLU A 183 4.70 2.54 0.70
CA GLU A 183 5.83 3.03 -0.11
C GLU A 183 5.78 4.54 -0.32
N LYS A 184 6.96 5.19 -0.35
CA LYS A 184 7.03 6.63 -0.62
C LYS A 184 6.55 6.94 -2.05
N ARG A 185 5.52 7.78 -2.15
CA ARG A 185 4.95 8.23 -3.40
C ARG A 185 5.85 9.27 -4.08
N ASN A 186 6.66 8.81 -5.02
CA ASN A 186 7.47 9.69 -5.87
C ASN A 186 6.63 10.18 -7.07
N HIS A 187 7.03 11.31 -7.68
CA HIS A 187 6.28 11.91 -8.79
C HIS A 187 6.12 10.94 -9.97
N GLY A 188 4.86 10.65 -10.34
CA GLY A 188 4.52 9.70 -11.42
C GLY A 188 4.48 8.21 -11.01
N ALA A 189 4.84 7.85 -9.78
CA ALA A 189 4.78 6.46 -9.30
C ALA A 189 3.37 6.13 -8.76
N VAL A 190 2.58 5.35 -9.50
CA VAL A 190 1.18 5.02 -9.12
C VAL A 190 1.04 3.81 -8.18
N ASP A 191 2.09 3.03 -8.01
CA ASP A 191 2.14 1.80 -7.19
C ASP A 191 2.01 2.02 -5.68
N SER A 192 2.06 3.28 -5.24
CA SER A 192 1.88 3.74 -3.86
C SER A 192 0.42 4.12 -3.53
N ILE A 193 -0.46 4.18 -4.53
CA ILE A 193 -1.91 4.34 -4.36
C ILE A 193 -2.48 2.97 -3.95
N GLY A 194 -3.23 2.95 -2.84
CA GLY A 194 -4.08 1.81 -2.48
C GLY A 194 -5.39 1.81 -3.29
N CYS A 195 -6.07 0.67 -3.33
CA CYS A 195 -7.35 0.54 -4.04
C CYS A 195 -8.42 -0.24 -3.27
N ALA A 196 -8.20 -0.48 -1.97
CA ALA A 196 -9.11 -1.17 -1.07
C ALA A 196 -9.10 -0.51 0.32
N ILE A 197 -10.27 -0.44 0.96
CA ILE A 197 -10.46 0.09 2.32
C ILE A 197 -11.19 -0.92 3.23
N GLY A 198 -10.80 -0.93 4.50
CA GLY A 198 -11.31 -1.87 5.50
C GLY A 198 -10.90 -3.32 5.25
N GLU A 199 -11.18 -4.15 6.25
CA GLU A 199 -10.81 -5.57 6.28
C GLU A 199 -11.33 -6.34 5.06
N ALA A 200 -12.60 -6.15 4.71
CA ALA A 200 -13.30 -6.96 3.72
C ALA A 200 -12.77 -6.74 2.28
N GLU A 201 -12.54 -5.49 1.86
CA GLU A 201 -12.01 -5.21 0.52
C GLU A 201 -10.54 -5.62 0.41
N VAL A 202 -9.75 -5.33 1.45
CA VAL A 202 -8.32 -5.73 1.50
C VAL A 202 -8.20 -7.25 1.44
N ARG A 203 -9.01 -7.99 2.20
CA ARG A 203 -9.04 -9.46 2.13
C ARG A 203 -9.52 -9.98 0.79
N ALA A 204 -10.58 -9.41 0.21
CA ALA A 204 -11.09 -9.83 -1.09
C ALA A 204 -10.02 -9.70 -2.18
N ARG A 205 -9.34 -8.55 -2.24
CA ARG A 205 -8.21 -8.30 -3.14
C ARG A 205 -7.06 -9.27 -2.90
N LEU A 206 -6.61 -9.38 -1.65
CA LEU A 206 -5.53 -10.29 -1.23
C LEU A 206 -5.79 -11.74 -1.65
N MET A 207 -7.00 -12.25 -1.43
CA MET A 207 -7.38 -13.62 -1.81
C MET A 207 -7.39 -13.78 -3.33
N GLN A 208 -7.96 -12.83 -4.07
CA GLN A 208 -7.98 -12.86 -5.53
C GLN A 208 -6.57 -12.86 -6.13
N THR A 209 -5.77 -11.83 -5.81
CA THR A 209 -4.44 -11.67 -6.41
C THR A 209 -3.46 -12.76 -5.97
N THR A 210 -3.70 -13.39 -4.81
CA THR A 210 -2.91 -14.56 -4.40
C THR A 210 -3.35 -15.82 -5.14
N ALA A 211 -4.63 -16.04 -5.41
CA ALA A 211 -5.08 -17.16 -6.25
C ALA A 211 -4.50 -17.06 -7.69
N GLU A 212 -4.46 -15.85 -8.25
CA GLU A 212 -3.82 -15.54 -9.53
C GLU A 212 -2.30 -15.82 -9.48
N LEU A 213 -1.62 -15.38 -8.41
CA LEU A 213 -0.18 -15.58 -8.18
C LEU A 213 0.24 -17.04 -7.95
N TYR A 214 -0.69 -17.90 -7.54
CA TYR A 214 -0.48 -19.35 -7.40
C TYR A 214 -1.03 -20.14 -8.61
N GLU A 215 -1.22 -19.49 -9.76
CA GLU A 215 -1.63 -20.12 -11.03
C GLU A 215 -2.94 -20.93 -10.93
N GLY A 216 -3.82 -20.57 -9.99
CA GLY A 216 -5.08 -21.27 -9.74
C GLY A 216 -5.01 -22.43 -8.73
N ASP A 217 -3.86 -22.71 -8.09
CA ASP A 217 -3.83 -23.54 -6.88
C ASP A 217 -4.45 -22.78 -5.69
N ALA A 218 -5.78 -22.80 -5.65
CA ALA A 218 -6.59 -22.14 -4.65
C ALA A 218 -6.30 -22.67 -3.23
N ASP A 219 -5.92 -23.93 -3.09
CA ASP A 219 -5.58 -24.52 -1.81
C ASP A 219 -4.21 -24.02 -1.31
N ALA A 220 -3.21 -23.88 -2.19
CA ALA A 220 -1.93 -23.26 -1.83
C ALA A 220 -2.09 -21.77 -1.50
N ALA A 221 -2.83 -21.01 -2.32
CA ALA A 221 -3.14 -19.61 -2.04
C ALA A 221 -3.86 -19.45 -0.69
N SER A 222 -4.87 -20.28 -0.41
CA SER A 222 -5.60 -20.26 0.87
C SER A 222 -4.71 -20.67 2.05
N ARG A 223 -3.82 -21.67 1.90
CA ARG A 223 -2.81 -22.01 2.92
C ARG A 223 -1.78 -20.92 3.15
N ALA A 224 -1.46 -20.10 2.15
CA ALA A 224 -0.57 -18.96 2.31
C ALA A 224 -1.24 -17.86 3.15
N VAL A 225 -2.38 -17.32 2.71
CA VAL A 225 -2.93 -16.06 3.24
C VAL A 225 -4.26 -16.18 3.99
N GLY A 226 -4.98 -17.30 3.86
CA GLY A 226 -6.30 -17.51 4.46
C GLY A 226 -6.26 -17.78 5.97
N GLY A 227 -7.31 -17.37 6.68
CA GLY A 227 -7.46 -17.64 8.13
C GLY A 227 -6.53 -16.85 9.06
N ILE A 228 -5.85 -15.81 8.55
CA ILE A 228 -5.05 -14.88 9.35
C ILE A 228 -5.88 -13.62 9.61
N GLU A 229 -5.94 -13.19 10.87
CA GLU A 229 -6.67 -12.01 11.34
C GLU A 229 -5.96 -10.72 10.91
N LEU A 230 -6.72 -9.74 10.42
CA LEU A 230 -6.23 -8.44 9.96
C LEU A 230 -6.93 -7.35 10.77
N GLU A 231 -6.18 -6.57 11.55
CA GLU A 231 -6.69 -5.40 12.25
C GLU A 231 -6.71 -4.21 11.28
N ASP A 232 -7.89 -3.65 11.03
CA ASP A 232 -8.17 -2.76 9.90
C ASP A 232 -8.43 -1.30 10.29
N LEU A 233 -8.32 -0.94 11.57
CA LEU A 233 -8.80 0.33 12.13
C LEU A 233 -8.30 1.56 11.35
N GLU A 234 -7.02 1.59 10.98
CA GLU A 234 -6.39 2.69 10.22
C GLU A 234 -6.68 2.67 8.70
N VAL A 235 -7.22 1.57 8.16
CA VAL A 235 -7.53 1.40 6.73
C VAL A 235 -9.02 1.44 6.39
N ARG A 236 -9.92 1.55 7.37
CA ARG A 236 -11.38 1.70 7.16
C ARG A 236 -11.79 2.90 6.31
N GLN A 237 -10.89 3.86 6.13
CA GLN A 237 -11.05 5.00 5.23
C GLN A 237 -9.88 5.06 4.25
N ARG A 238 -9.99 5.89 3.21
CA ARG A 238 -8.92 6.09 2.22
C ARG A 238 -7.64 6.57 2.92
N TRP A 239 -6.62 5.71 2.88
CA TRP A 239 -5.41 5.80 3.68
C TRP A 239 -4.15 6.17 2.85
N TRP A 240 -4.31 6.33 1.54
CA TRP A 240 -3.26 6.74 0.60
C TRP A 240 -3.41 8.21 0.17
N CYS A 241 -2.29 8.84 -0.18
CA CYS A 241 -2.26 10.20 -0.73
C CYS A 241 -2.75 10.23 -2.18
N THR A 242 -3.56 11.22 -2.53
CA THR A 242 -4.10 11.46 -3.89
C THR A 242 -3.27 12.42 -4.73
N SER A 243 -2.40 13.23 -4.12
CA SER A 243 -1.50 14.14 -4.84
C SER A 243 -0.52 13.38 -5.74
N PRO A 244 0.07 14.01 -6.79
CA PRO A 244 1.00 13.33 -7.70
C PRO A 244 2.29 12.81 -7.06
N ALA A 245 2.68 13.36 -5.91
CA ALA A 245 3.83 12.96 -5.09
C ALA A 245 3.52 13.25 -3.61
N GLU A 246 4.11 12.50 -2.68
CA GLU A 246 4.18 12.89 -1.27
C GLU A 246 5.28 13.94 -1.07
N SER A 247 4.96 15.03 -0.37
CA SER A 247 5.94 16.02 0.08
C SER A 247 6.86 15.47 1.18
N GLU A 248 8.02 16.11 1.37
CA GLU A 248 8.94 15.75 2.45
C GLU A 248 8.30 15.89 3.85
N LEU A 249 7.34 16.81 4.02
CA LEU A 249 6.64 17.00 5.28
C LEU A 249 5.64 15.86 5.56
N GLU A 250 4.87 15.41 4.56
CA GLU A 250 3.95 14.27 4.71
C GLU A 250 4.70 12.98 5.04
N VAL A 251 5.84 12.73 4.38
CA VAL A 251 6.70 11.57 4.66
C VAL A 251 7.23 11.63 6.09
N HIS A 252 7.73 12.80 6.52
CA HIS A 252 8.20 13.01 7.89
C HIS A 252 7.07 12.78 8.92
N GLN A 253 5.89 13.37 8.70
CA GLN A 253 4.75 13.25 9.62
C GLN A 253 4.30 11.80 9.80
N ARG A 254 4.16 11.03 8.71
CA ARG A 254 3.75 9.61 8.82
C ARG A 254 4.84 8.72 9.40
N LEU A 255 6.12 9.01 9.16
CA LEU A 255 7.22 8.30 9.80
C LEU A 255 7.26 8.59 11.30
N ALA A 256 7.07 9.84 11.70
CA ALA A 256 7.00 10.23 13.10
C ALA A 256 5.84 9.53 13.83
N GLU A 257 4.64 9.51 13.23
CA GLU A 257 3.50 8.76 13.77
C GLU A 257 3.81 7.27 13.90
N PHE A 258 4.38 6.63 12.87
CA PHE A 258 4.76 5.22 12.90
C PHE A 258 5.83 4.90 13.97
N VAL A 259 6.83 5.76 14.13
CA VAL A 259 7.86 5.60 15.18
C VAL A 259 7.25 5.79 16.58
N ARG A 260 6.22 6.62 16.74
CA ARG A 260 5.46 6.73 18.00
C ARG A 260 4.57 5.51 18.25
N GLN A 261 4.00 4.88 17.21
CA GLN A 261 3.34 3.57 17.35
C GLN A 261 4.32 2.50 17.89
N ILE A 262 5.58 2.49 17.40
CA ILE A 262 6.64 1.62 17.95
C ILE A 262 6.97 1.97 19.41
N GLN A 263 7.13 3.26 19.74
CA GLN A 263 7.51 3.70 21.10
C GLN A 263 6.47 3.32 22.17
N TYR A 264 5.19 3.34 21.82
CA TYR A 264 4.08 3.08 22.75
C TYR A 264 3.47 1.68 22.61
N ALA A 265 4.04 0.81 21.77
CA ALA A 265 3.70 -0.60 21.74
C ALA A 265 4.09 -1.28 23.07
N SER A 266 3.38 -2.33 23.44
CA SER A 266 3.68 -3.13 24.64
C SER A 266 4.70 -4.25 24.38
N GLU A 267 5.04 -4.44 23.11
CA GLU A 267 5.80 -5.56 22.57
C GLU A 267 7.29 -5.24 22.42
N GLU A 268 8.14 -5.98 23.12
CA GLU A 268 9.61 -5.90 22.99
C GLU A 268 10.13 -6.29 21.59
N THR A 269 9.34 -7.03 20.80
CA THR A 269 9.68 -7.42 19.43
C THR A 269 8.46 -7.25 18.51
N ILE A 270 8.64 -6.39 17.52
CA ILE A 270 7.63 -6.00 16.53
C ILE A 270 8.20 -6.30 15.15
N VAL A 271 7.39 -6.92 14.27
CA VAL A 271 7.78 -7.11 12.86
C VAL A 271 7.21 -5.97 12.02
N LEU A 272 8.08 -5.32 11.26
CA LEU A 272 7.73 -4.22 10.38
C LEU A 272 7.79 -4.70 8.92
N VAL A 273 6.66 -4.73 8.22
CA VAL A 273 6.61 -5.13 6.80
C VAL A 273 6.17 -3.93 5.95
N GLY A 274 7.09 -3.41 5.15
CA GLY A 274 6.86 -2.24 4.31
C GLY A 274 7.71 -2.28 3.05
N HIS A 275 8.08 -1.11 2.52
CA HIS A 275 8.62 -0.98 1.16
C HIS A 275 10.00 -0.32 1.10
N SER A 276 10.65 -0.44 -0.05
CA SER A 276 12.06 -0.16 -0.24
C SER A 276 12.47 1.30 0.01
N HIS A 277 11.67 2.28 -0.43
CA HIS A 277 11.93 3.67 -0.11
C HIS A 277 11.51 3.96 1.33
N TRP A 278 10.34 3.50 1.78
CA TRP A 278 9.89 3.70 3.16
C TRP A 278 10.93 3.28 4.21
N ILE A 279 11.48 2.06 4.13
CA ILE A 279 12.54 1.57 5.05
C ILE A 279 13.78 2.47 4.96
N ARG A 280 14.16 2.91 3.76
CA ARG A 280 15.31 3.81 3.57
C ARG A 280 15.06 5.21 4.16
N GLU A 281 13.86 5.78 4.02
CA GLU A 281 13.53 7.07 4.63
C GLU A 281 13.51 6.94 6.17
N LEU A 282 12.93 5.87 6.73
CA LEU A 282 12.97 5.54 8.16
C LEU A 282 14.42 5.47 8.69
N LEU A 283 15.29 4.69 8.04
CA LEU A 283 16.70 4.58 8.41
C LEU A 283 17.49 5.88 8.18
N ARG A 284 17.17 6.68 7.15
CA ARG A 284 17.85 7.97 6.93
C ARG A 284 17.48 9.00 8.00
N GLU A 285 16.29 8.88 8.59
CA GLU A 285 15.75 9.89 9.51
C GLU A 285 15.98 9.54 10.99
N TYR A 286 15.85 8.28 11.38
CA TYR A 286 15.84 7.84 12.79
C TYR A 286 17.10 7.06 13.22
N LEU A 287 18.11 6.89 12.35
CA LEU A 287 19.37 6.20 12.68
C LEU A 287 20.25 7.05 13.61
N HIS A 288 20.57 6.51 14.79
CA HIS A 288 21.39 7.18 15.78
C HIS A 288 22.83 7.36 15.30
N GLU A 289 23.47 8.47 15.68
CA GLU A 289 24.86 8.73 15.32
C GLU A 289 25.84 7.68 15.88
N SER A 290 25.47 6.91 16.92
CA SER A 290 26.27 5.79 17.42
C SER A 290 26.55 4.72 16.35
N VAL A 291 25.65 4.50 15.39
CA VAL A 291 25.87 3.57 14.27
C VAL A 291 26.93 4.14 13.33
N GLY A 292 26.83 5.42 12.99
CA GLY A 292 27.83 6.11 12.16
C GLY A 292 29.19 6.28 12.83
N ARG A 293 29.25 6.34 14.18
CA ARG A 293 30.51 6.31 14.94
C ARG A 293 31.17 4.92 14.93
N ARG A 294 30.40 3.83 14.85
CA ARG A 294 30.91 2.44 14.76
C ARG A 294 31.32 2.05 13.34
N ASP A 295 30.47 2.33 12.35
CA ASP A 295 30.75 2.09 10.93
C ASP A 295 30.15 3.22 10.06
N PRO A 296 30.99 4.21 9.66
CA PRO A 296 30.55 5.32 8.82
C PRO A 296 30.09 4.90 7.41
N GLU A 297 30.64 3.83 6.83
CA GLU A 297 30.27 3.40 5.48
C GLU A 297 28.93 2.67 5.51
N PHE A 298 28.74 1.76 6.48
CA PHE A 298 27.50 1.04 6.66
C PHE A 298 26.34 2.00 6.98
N ALA A 299 26.51 2.94 7.91
CA ALA A 299 25.50 3.96 8.20
C ALA A 299 25.14 4.79 6.95
N LYS A 300 26.14 5.23 6.17
CA LYS A 300 25.91 5.92 4.90
C LYS A 300 25.16 5.06 3.88
N ARG A 301 25.43 3.75 3.82
CA ARG A 301 24.72 2.80 2.95
C ARG A 301 23.28 2.62 3.41
N LEU A 302 23.01 2.40 4.69
CA LEU A 302 21.64 2.29 5.25
C LEU A 302 20.78 3.52 4.92
N ALA A 303 21.35 4.72 5.06
CA ALA A 303 20.65 5.98 4.82
C ALA A 303 20.43 6.33 3.32
N SER A 304 21.05 5.60 2.38
CA SER A 304 21.02 5.93 0.94
C SER A 304 20.59 4.80 0.01
N ARG A 305 20.69 3.55 0.45
CA ARG A 305 20.37 2.34 -0.33
C ARG A 305 19.07 1.70 0.12
N LYS A 306 18.52 0.85 -0.73
CA LYS A 306 17.35 0.03 -0.45
C LYS A 306 17.77 -1.33 0.12
N LEU A 307 16.96 -1.93 0.98
CA LEU A 307 17.07 -3.36 1.23
C LEU A 307 16.68 -4.12 -0.04
N SER A 308 17.30 -5.27 -0.29
CA SER A 308 16.84 -6.23 -1.29
C SER A 308 15.43 -6.73 -0.97
N ASN A 309 14.64 -7.11 -1.99
CA ASN A 309 13.33 -7.73 -1.81
C ASN A 309 13.40 -8.93 -0.85
N CYS A 310 12.38 -9.07 0.00
CA CYS A 310 12.34 -10.06 1.10
C CYS A 310 13.60 -10.05 2.00
N GLY A 311 14.31 -8.93 2.03
CA GLY A 311 15.42 -8.69 2.95
C GLY A 311 14.92 -8.41 4.37
N VAL A 312 15.65 -8.93 5.35
CA VAL A 312 15.37 -8.78 6.77
C VAL A 312 16.50 -7.98 7.42
N ALA A 313 16.12 -6.97 8.21
CA ALA A 313 17.04 -6.28 9.09
C ALA A 313 16.46 -6.24 10.51
N ARG A 314 17.27 -6.60 11.50
CA ARG A 314 16.98 -6.35 12.92
C ARG A 314 17.37 -4.91 13.23
N LEU A 315 16.45 -4.17 13.84
CA LEU A 315 16.66 -2.81 14.33
C LEU A 315 16.56 -2.83 15.85
N ALA A 316 17.51 -2.20 16.55
CA ALA A 316 17.36 -1.90 17.97
C ALA A 316 16.87 -0.46 18.12
N PHE A 317 15.72 -0.29 18.79
CA PHE A 317 15.18 1.01 19.17
C PHE A 317 15.49 1.28 20.64
N ASP A 318 16.07 2.44 20.92
CA ASP A 318 16.35 2.96 22.26
C ASP A 318 15.87 4.40 22.32
N PHE A 319 14.70 4.59 22.94
CA PHE A 319 14.06 5.91 23.07
C PHE A 319 14.58 6.71 24.27
N ASP A 320 15.29 6.07 25.21
CA ASP A 320 15.92 6.75 26.34
C ASP A 320 17.22 7.45 25.89
N GLU A 321 17.97 6.85 24.96
CA GLU A 321 19.14 7.47 24.30
C GLU A 321 18.72 8.61 23.35
N SER A 322 17.62 8.45 22.58
CA SER A 322 17.16 9.50 21.65
C SER A 322 15.70 9.39 21.17
N ASP A 323 14.87 10.37 21.57
CA ASP A 323 13.51 10.59 21.01
C ASP A 323 13.49 10.95 19.50
N GLU A 324 14.58 11.55 18.99
CA GLU A 324 14.69 12.03 17.60
C GLU A 324 15.32 10.98 16.67
N THR A 325 16.26 10.17 17.18
CA THR A 325 17.01 9.15 16.40
C THR A 325 17.21 7.87 17.23
N PRO A 326 16.15 7.11 17.54
CA PRO A 326 16.19 5.97 18.45
C PRO A 326 16.85 4.71 17.89
N ILE A 327 17.15 4.61 16.59
CA ILE A 327 17.67 3.36 16.00
C ILE A 327 19.17 3.27 16.28
N THR A 328 19.54 2.59 17.38
CA THR A 328 20.92 2.52 17.90
C THR A 328 21.75 1.37 17.34
N ASP A 329 21.12 0.34 16.78
CA ASP A 329 21.78 -0.78 16.11
C ASP A 329 20.98 -1.32 14.92
N VAL A 330 21.69 -1.81 13.90
CA VAL A 330 21.10 -2.38 12.68
C VAL A 330 21.91 -3.59 12.23
N GLN A 331 21.26 -4.73 12.05
CA GLN A 331 21.91 -5.98 11.61
C GLN A 331 21.13 -6.57 10.43
N LEU A 332 21.81 -6.83 9.31
CA LEU A 332 21.22 -7.45 8.13
C LEU A 332 21.25 -8.96 8.28
N LEU A 333 20.09 -9.62 8.24
CA LEU A 333 19.94 -11.07 8.43
C LEU A 333 19.66 -11.77 7.09
N CYS A 334 19.67 -13.10 7.06
CA CYS A 334 19.27 -13.91 5.91
C CYS A 334 20.09 -13.66 4.62
N GLY A 335 21.30 -13.09 4.75
CA GLY A 335 22.12 -12.64 3.62
C GLY A 335 21.61 -11.37 2.91
N THR A 336 20.83 -10.53 3.60
CA THR A 336 20.19 -9.34 3.03
C THR A 336 21.19 -8.34 2.44
N GLY A 337 20.95 -7.92 1.21
CA GLY A 337 21.78 -6.94 0.50
C GLY A 337 21.25 -5.51 0.58
N LEU A 338 22.16 -4.53 0.44
CA LEU A 338 21.81 -3.11 0.24
C LEU A 338 22.04 -2.71 -1.23
N VAL A 339 20.94 -2.65 -1.99
CA VAL A 339 20.89 -2.35 -3.43
C VAL A 339 20.68 -0.86 -3.69
N LYS A 340 20.95 -0.39 -4.92
CA LYS A 340 20.84 1.04 -5.26
C LYS A 340 19.38 1.52 -5.32
#